data_AF-A0AA43RWS7-F1
#
_entry.id   AF-A0AA43RWS7-F1
#
_cell.length_a   1.000
_cell.length_b   1.000
_cell.length_c   1.000
_cell.angle_alpha   90.00
_cell.angle_beta   90.00
_cell.angle_gamma   90.00
#
_symmetry.space_group_name_H-M   'P 1'
#
loop_
_entity.id
_entity.type
_entity.pdbx_description
1 polymer ?
#
loop_
_entity_poly.entity_id
_entity_poly.type
_entity_poly.pdbx_seq_one_letter_code
_entity_poly.pdbx_strand_id
1 'polypeptide(L)'
;MKKKYGSKVFLGLLMVFFYLPILYMMVFSFNGSKSLSKFTGFSLRWYEQMFANKSMIEAIYYTVVIAILATIISTVVGTLASIGLSKSKKVLKTYVEQINNLPIMNPEIVTAIGLMLFFTTMKIEKGFITLLLAHIAFCIPYVMLSVSPRLRRLDPNLANAAMDLGATPSYALRKVIIPQLMPGIVAGALIAFTMSFDDFIISYFVSGNGIKNISILVYTMSKRINPSINALSTIIVVIITIVLIVVNLMSMKKTKTNKTGQRIGLAVVAACVGLTIFGLQKLRSNTGGDFDPIETYGCDTLNVFNAGEYIGEDTIAKFEKKYNVHVNYSLFASNEEMYTKLLSGESYDVLVPSDYMIEQLMQEDRLQKINLDHIKNYDALSPMVTGLDYDPKNEYSIPYFWGSVGIMYNKNKVSQEDLETEGFGILQNPKYKGRIFVYDSERDSFMMALKHLGYSMNTSNLDEINEAYEWLRDIRANDPVFVTDEVIDGMINGEKDIAVVYSGDATYIQMENPNMAYYEPLEGTNIWSDAMVIPKNSACPLLAEAYIDFNLDETIAYENSEYIGYTSSVQSVIDDLIAGEFKDLPSYLPRSGYDKDEIFKYNPKIRKVISELWVKVKAK
;
A
#
# COMPACT_ATOMS: atom_id res chain seq x y z
N MET A 1 -14.20 -37.78 29.67
CA MET A 1 -12.82 -37.73 29.14
C MET A 1 -12.71 -37.57 27.61
N LYS A 2 -13.59 -38.15 26.77
CA LYS A 2 -13.51 -38.04 25.30
C LYS A 2 -13.65 -36.62 24.71
N LYS A 3 -14.40 -35.71 25.34
CA LYS A 3 -14.53 -34.29 24.88
C LYS A 3 -13.20 -33.49 24.94
N LYS A 4 -12.23 -33.87 25.79
CA LYS A 4 -10.94 -33.16 25.90
C LYS A 4 -9.96 -33.50 24.76
N TYR A 5 -10.06 -34.69 24.16
CA TYR A 5 -9.17 -35.08 23.06
C TYR A 5 -9.56 -34.37 21.76
N GLY A 6 -10.86 -34.38 21.41
CA GLY A 6 -11.37 -33.64 20.24
C GLY A 6 -11.09 -32.15 20.32
N SER A 7 -11.26 -31.53 21.50
CA SER A 7 -10.94 -30.11 21.71
C SER A 7 -9.44 -29.80 21.57
N LYS A 8 -8.55 -30.69 22.04
CA LYS A 8 -7.09 -30.53 21.87
C LYS A 8 -6.66 -30.70 20.41
N VAL A 9 -7.24 -31.67 19.70
CA VAL A 9 -6.98 -31.88 18.27
C VAL A 9 -7.47 -30.69 17.46
N PHE A 10 -8.68 -30.21 17.74
CA PHE A 10 -9.23 -29.00 17.12
C PHE A 10 -8.35 -27.78 17.38
N LEU A 11 -7.91 -27.57 18.63
CA LEU A 11 -6.98 -26.48 18.96
C LEU A 11 -5.64 -26.65 18.21
N GLY A 12 -5.12 -27.87 18.10
CA GLY A 12 -3.91 -28.15 17.34
C GLY A 12 -4.06 -27.83 15.86
N LEU A 13 -5.15 -28.25 15.23
CA LEU A 13 -5.47 -27.93 13.84
C LEU A 13 -5.63 -26.43 13.63
N LEU A 14 -6.28 -25.74 14.56
CA LEU A 14 -6.48 -24.29 14.53
C LEU A 14 -5.13 -23.55 14.65
N MET A 15 -4.23 -24.01 15.53
CA MET A 15 -2.86 -23.48 15.59
C MET A 15 -2.09 -23.71 14.29
N VAL A 16 -2.14 -24.93 13.73
CA VAL A 16 -1.50 -25.22 12.44
C VAL A 16 -2.06 -24.32 11.34
N PHE A 17 -3.38 -24.14 11.27
CA PHE A 17 -4.03 -23.30 10.29
C PHE A 17 -3.54 -21.84 10.35
N PHE A 18 -3.39 -21.25 11.54
CA PHE A 18 -2.91 -19.87 11.68
C PHE A 18 -1.39 -19.71 11.50
N TYR A 19 -0.58 -20.66 11.98
CA TYR A 19 0.89 -20.53 11.95
C TYR A 19 1.54 -21.08 10.68
N LEU A 20 0.90 -22.02 9.96
CA LEU A 20 1.46 -22.62 8.76
C LEU A 20 1.72 -21.60 7.63
N PRO A 21 0.81 -20.66 7.31
CA PRO A 21 1.09 -19.63 6.31
C PRO A 21 2.27 -18.73 6.69
N ILE A 22 2.40 -18.40 7.97
CA ILE A 22 3.52 -17.59 8.47
C ILE A 22 4.84 -18.34 8.31
N LEU A 23 4.86 -19.64 8.65
CA LEU A 23 6.01 -20.51 8.42
C LEU A 23 6.34 -20.65 6.94
N TYR A 24 5.32 -20.74 6.08
CA TYR A 24 5.49 -20.78 4.63
C TYR A 24 6.19 -19.53 4.11
N MET A 25 5.70 -18.33 4.48
CA MET A 25 6.35 -17.07 4.12
C MET A 25 7.80 -17.00 4.65
N MET A 26 8.04 -17.47 5.88
CA MET A 26 9.39 -17.51 6.45
C MET A 26 10.33 -18.42 5.63
N VAL A 27 9.85 -19.56 5.15
CA VAL A 27 10.66 -20.44 4.28
C VAL A 27 10.90 -19.80 2.92
N PHE A 28 9.87 -19.23 2.30
CA PHE A 28 9.98 -18.57 0.99
C PHE A 28 10.77 -17.26 1.02
N SER A 29 10.98 -16.66 2.19
CA SER A 29 11.92 -15.54 2.35
C SER A 29 13.35 -15.90 1.96
N PHE A 30 13.70 -17.20 1.96
CA PHE A 30 15.00 -17.71 1.52
C PHE A 30 14.98 -18.26 0.09
N ASN A 31 13.94 -18.00 -0.71
CA ASN A 31 13.85 -18.54 -2.07
C ASN A 31 14.83 -17.83 -3.02
N GLY A 32 15.43 -18.57 -3.96
CA GLY A 32 16.34 -18.05 -4.97
C GLY A 32 15.68 -17.43 -6.20
N SER A 33 14.36 -17.57 -6.36
CA SER A 33 13.59 -17.07 -7.51
C SER A 33 12.47 -16.12 -7.09
N LYS A 34 11.88 -15.40 -8.06
CA LYS A 34 10.72 -14.52 -7.87
C LYS A 34 9.43 -15.29 -7.50
N SER A 35 9.40 -16.62 -7.70
CA SER A 35 8.21 -17.44 -7.47
C SER A 35 7.81 -17.52 -5.99
N LEU A 36 6.53 -17.27 -5.70
CA LEU A 36 5.94 -17.44 -4.38
C LEU A 36 5.50 -18.87 -4.08
N SER A 37 5.42 -19.72 -5.10
CA SER A 37 4.88 -21.09 -4.98
C SER A 37 5.94 -22.18 -5.17
N LYS A 38 7.00 -21.89 -5.93
CA LYS A 38 8.06 -22.85 -6.27
C LYS A 38 9.37 -22.48 -5.61
N PHE A 39 9.82 -23.30 -4.67
CA PHE A 39 11.12 -23.15 -4.03
C PHE A 39 12.23 -23.65 -4.96
N THR A 40 13.03 -22.73 -5.52
CA THR A 40 14.08 -23.07 -6.50
C THR A 40 15.43 -23.34 -5.84
N GLY A 41 15.72 -22.70 -4.71
CA GLY A 41 16.98 -22.84 -3.97
C GLY A 41 17.07 -21.88 -2.80
N PHE A 42 18.04 -22.09 -1.90
CA PHE A 42 18.28 -21.21 -0.75
C PHE A 42 19.11 -19.98 -1.15
N SER A 43 18.66 -18.79 -0.80
CA SER A 43 19.34 -17.52 -1.05
C SER A 43 18.98 -16.46 0.00
N LEU A 44 19.90 -15.52 0.26
CA LEU A 44 19.66 -14.33 1.11
C LEU A 44 19.36 -13.07 0.29
N ARG A 45 19.22 -13.19 -1.04
CA ARG A 45 19.06 -12.05 -1.95
C ARG A 45 17.96 -11.07 -1.53
N TRP A 46 16.84 -11.59 -1.03
CA TRP A 46 15.70 -10.77 -0.61
C TRP A 46 15.98 -9.96 0.66
N TYR A 47 16.83 -10.48 1.54
CA TYR A 47 17.30 -9.72 2.69
C TYR A 47 18.27 -8.62 2.27
N GLU A 48 19.20 -8.91 1.35
CA GLU A 48 20.11 -7.92 0.77
C GLU A 48 19.33 -6.81 0.06
N GLN A 49 18.37 -7.16 -0.78
CA GLN A 49 17.48 -6.22 -1.46
C GLN A 49 16.66 -5.39 -0.48
N MET A 50 16.10 -6.00 0.57
CA MET A 50 15.36 -5.29 1.61
C MET A 50 16.25 -4.29 2.36
N PHE A 51 17.52 -4.63 2.64
CA PHE A 51 18.46 -3.71 3.28
C PHE A 51 19.07 -2.68 2.33
N ALA A 52 19.09 -2.94 1.02
CA ALA A 52 19.45 -1.94 0.02
C ALA A 52 18.32 -0.90 -0.17
N ASN A 53 17.07 -1.32 0.02
CA ASN A 53 15.91 -0.45 -0.11
C ASN A 53 15.73 0.48 1.11
N LYS A 54 16.13 1.74 0.92
CA LYS A 54 16.03 2.81 1.92
C LYS A 54 14.61 2.98 2.47
N SER A 55 13.59 2.92 1.60
CA SER A 55 12.19 3.06 2.00
C SER A 55 11.73 1.91 2.91
N MET A 56 12.20 0.68 2.67
CA MET A 56 11.92 -0.46 3.56
C MET A 56 12.55 -0.27 4.94
N ILE A 57 13.80 0.20 5.00
CA ILE A 57 14.47 0.48 6.28
C ILE A 57 13.76 1.60 7.05
N GLU A 58 13.40 2.69 6.37
CA GLU A 58 12.63 3.78 6.96
C GLU A 58 11.29 3.28 7.52
N ALA A 59 10.60 2.40 6.79
CA ALA A 59 9.35 1.81 7.25
C ALA A 59 9.51 1.01 8.55
N ILE A 60 10.56 0.21 8.65
CA ILE A 60 10.91 -0.52 9.88
C ILE A 60 11.17 0.44 11.04
N TYR A 61 11.94 1.48 10.77
CA TYR A 61 12.27 2.51 11.74
C TYR A 61 11.01 3.20 12.28
N TYR A 62 10.12 3.68 11.40
CA TYR A 62 8.91 4.39 11.82
C TYR A 62 7.95 3.49 12.60
N THR A 63 7.74 2.23 12.17
CA THR A 63 6.90 1.28 12.92
C THR A 63 7.39 1.09 14.35
N VAL A 64 8.68 0.79 14.52
CA VAL A 64 9.25 0.50 15.85
C VAL A 64 9.22 1.74 16.74
N VAL A 65 9.63 2.89 16.20
CA VAL A 65 9.69 4.14 16.96
C VAL A 65 8.30 4.61 17.38
N ILE A 66 7.34 4.65 16.45
CA ILE A 66 5.97 5.08 16.75
C ILE A 66 5.33 4.12 17.76
N ALA A 67 5.45 2.80 17.57
CA ALA A 67 4.90 1.81 18.49
C ALA A 67 5.43 1.98 19.91
N ILE A 68 6.73 2.22 20.07
CA ILE A 68 7.35 2.39 21.38
C ILE A 68 6.93 3.72 22.02
N LEU A 69 7.00 4.83 21.28
CA LEU A 69 6.64 6.15 21.81
C LEU A 69 5.15 6.22 22.17
N ALA A 70 4.27 5.76 21.27
CA ALA A 70 2.84 5.72 21.51
C ALA A 70 2.51 4.85 22.72
N THR A 71 3.16 3.68 22.87
CA THR A 71 2.99 2.81 24.04
C THR A 71 3.40 3.50 25.33
N ILE A 72 4.59 4.12 25.38
CA ILE A 72 5.09 4.77 26.59
C ILE A 72 4.17 5.92 27.00
N ILE A 73 3.85 6.79 26.04
CA ILE A 73 3.04 7.99 26.31
C ILE A 73 1.62 7.61 26.69
N SER A 74 0.97 6.72 25.92
CA SER A 74 -0.39 6.26 26.23
C SER A 74 -0.45 5.49 27.55
N THR A 75 0.58 4.72 27.91
CA THR A 75 0.63 4.01 29.20
C THR A 75 0.67 4.99 30.37
N VAL A 76 1.50 6.02 30.27
CA VAL A 76 1.61 7.07 31.29
C VAL A 76 0.29 7.85 31.38
N VAL A 77 -0.20 8.37 30.25
CA VAL A 77 -1.42 9.19 30.19
C VAL A 77 -2.64 8.39 30.64
N GLY A 78 -2.84 7.19 30.09
CA GLY A 78 -3.97 6.32 30.43
C GLY A 78 -3.96 5.82 31.88
N THR A 79 -2.79 5.55 32.46
CA THR A 79 -2.68 5.20 33.89
C THR A 79 -3.06 6.39 34.77
N LEU A 80 -2.51 7.57 34.48
CA LEU A 80 -2.83 8.79 35.23
C LEU A 80 -4.31 9.17 35.10
N ALA A 81 -4.86 9.08 33.89
CA ALA A 81 -6.28 9.30 33.63
C ALA A 81 -7.15 8.32 34.43
N SER A 82 -6.80 7.02 34.44
CA SER A 82 -7.53 6.00 35.22
C SER A 82 -7.55 6.33 36.71
N ILE A 83 -6.38 6.72 37.27
CA ILE A 83 -6.25 7.08 38.69
C ILE A 83 -7.05 8.35 39.00
N GLY A 84 -6.91 9.40 38.18
CA GLY A 84 -7.62 10.67 38.37
C GLY A 84 -9.14 10.51 38.27
N LEU A 85 -9.61 9.80 37.24
CA LEU A 85 -11.04 9.55 37.04
C LEU A 85 -11.65 8.71 38.16
N SER A 86 -10.89 7.81 38.78
CA SER A 86 -11.39 7.01 39.92
C SER A 86 -11.75 7.84 41.15
N LYS A 87 -11.16 9.02 41.31
CA LYS A 87 -11.43 9.97 42.40
C LYS A 87 -12.31 11.14 41.95
N SER A 88 -12.72 11.17 40.68
CA SER A 88 -13.54 12.25 40.11
C SER A 88 -15.05 12.06 40.36
N LYS A 89 -15.83 13.14 40.19
CA LYS A 89 -17.31 13.07 40.26
C LYS A 89 -17.84 12.15 39.15
N LYS A 90 -18.92 11.41 39.44
CA LYS A 90 -19.53 10.45 38.50
C LYS A 90 -19.80 11.05 37.11
N VAL A 91 -20.28 12.30 37.06
CA VAL A 91 -20.58 13.01 35.81
C VAL A 91 -19.31 13.22 34.97
N LEU A 92 -18.26 13.79 35.54
CA LEU A 92 -16.99 14.02 34.84
C LEU A 92 -16.39 12.69 34.36
N LYS A 93 -16.42 11.67 35.22
CA LYS A 93 -15.96 10.33 34.87
C LYS A 93 -16.66 9.79 33.62
N THR A 94 -17.99 9.85 33.59
CA THR A 94 -18.79 9.32 32.47
C THR A 94 -18.50 10.06 31.16
N TYR A 95 -18.42 11.40 31.17
CA TYR A 95 -18.11 12.15 29.94
C TYR A 95 -16.72 11.86 29.39
N VAL A 96 -15.70 11.84 30.26
CA VAL A 96 -14.32 11.55 29.83
C VAL A 96 -14.21 10.12 29.32
N GLU A 97 -14.81 9.13 29.99
CA GLU A 97 -14.84 7.74 29.53
C GLU A 97 -15.54 7.60 28.18
N GLN A 98 -16.66 8.31 27.95
CA GLN A 98 -17.37 8.29 26.66
C GLN A 98 -16.53 8.85 25.52
N ILE A 99 -15.93 10.04 25.69
CA ILE A 99 -15.06 10.65 24.68
C ILE A 99 -13.86 9.75 24.41
N ASN A 100 -13.22 9.25 25.47
CA ASN A 100 -12.07 8.37 25.37
C ASN A 100 -12.42 7.05 24.63
N ASN A 101 -13.63 6.52 24.78
CA ASN A 101 -14.00 5.27 24.14
C ASN A 101 -14.44 5.42 22.67
N LEU A 102 -14.54 6.65 22.13
CA LEU A 102 -14.92 6.88 20.73
C LEU A 102 -14.10 6.06 19.72
N PRO A 103 -12.75 5.99 19.82
CA PRO A 103 -11.95 5.18 18.90
C PRO A 103 -12.26 3.68 18.96
N ILE A 104 -12.70 3.16 20.11
CA ILE A 104 -13.04 1.74 20.31
C ILE A 104 -14.47 1.45 19.85
N MET A 105 -15.39 2.42 19.98
CA MET A 105 -16.81 2.24 19.67
C MET A 105 -17.11 2.39 18.17
N ASN A 106 -16.29 3.17 17.45
CA ASN A 106 -16.44 3.40 16.03
C ASN A 106 -15.60 2.39 15.22
N PRO A 107 -15.98 2.10 13.96
CA PRO A 107 -15.07 1.45 13.03
C PRO A 107 -13.77 2.26 12.89
N GLU A 108 -12.62 1.59 12.84
CA GLU A 108 -11.30 2.22 12.77
C GLU A 108 -11.19 3.22 11.61
N ILE A 109 -11.78 2.89 10.46
CA ILE A 109 -11.81 3.75 9.27
C ILE A 109 -12.47 5.11 9.52
N VAL A 110 -13.53 5.15 10.35
CA VAL A 110 -14.22 6.40 10.69
C VAL A 110 -13.31 7.28 11.54
N THR A 111 -12.59 6.68 12.49
CA THR A 111 -11.60 7.39 13.31
C THR A 111 -10.45 7.91 12.46
N ALA A 112 -9.94 7.11 11.54
CA ALA A 112 -8.84 7.48 10.65
C ALA A 112 -9.19 8.66 9.72
N ILE A 113 -10.34 8.58 9.03
CA ILE A 113 -10.83 9.66 8.16
C ILE A 113 -11.13 10.92 9.00
N GLY A 114 -11.71 10.75 10.19
CA GLY A 114 -11.97 11.86 11.11
C GLY A 114 -10.69 12.59 11.54
N LEU A 115 -9.63 11.85 11.89
CA LEU A 115 -8.33 12.41 12.24
C LEU A 115 -7.64 13.08 11.04
N MET A 116 -7.71 12.46 9.86
CA MET A 116 -7.20 13.06 8.63
C MET A 116 -7.88 14.41 8.35
N LEU A 117 -9.22 14.44 8.33
CA LEU A 117 -9.99 15.67 8.12
C LEU A 117 -9.68 16.71 9.20
N PHE A 118 -9.51 16.29 10.46
CA PHE A 118 -9.13 17.17 11.54
C PHE A 118 -7.76 17.83 11.28
N PHE A 119 -6.73 17.05 10.97
CA PHE A 119 -5.39 17.60 10.68
C PHE A 119 -5.39 18.50 9.45
N THR A 120 -6.06 18.10 8.37
CA THR A 120 -6.22 18.90 7.15
C THR A 120 -6.95 20.22 7.43
N THR A 121 -8.06 20.19 8.17
CA THR A 121 -8.85 21.39 8.51
C THR A 121 -8.06 22.35 9.40
N MET A 122 -7.26 21.80 10.32
CA MET A 122 -6.36 22.58 11.17
C MET A 122 -5.08 23.02 10.45
N LYS A 123 -4.90 22.66 9.18
CA LYS A 123 -3.68 22.92 8.39
C LYS A 123 -2.41 22.42 9.07
N ILE A 124 -2.51 21.29 9.77
CA ILE A 124 -1.37 20.61 10.37
C ILE A 124 -0.77 19.71 9.29
N GLU A 125 0.49 19.96 8.95
CA GLU A 125 1.22 19.11 8.01
C GLU A 125 1.30 17.68 8.55
N LYS A 126 0.84 16.73 7.73
CA LYS A 126 0.86 15.31 8.09
C LYS A 126 2.30 14.79 8.05
N GLY A 127 2.63 13.91 8.99
CA GLY A 127 3.95 13.33 9.10
C GLY A 127 4.13 12.56 10.41
N PHE A 128 5.34 12.55 10.93
CA PHE A 128 5.67 11.77 12.13
C PHE A 128 4.84 12.18 13.36
N ILE A 129 4.61 13.49 13.55
CA ILE A 129 3.90 14.01 14.71
C ILE A 129 2.40 13.69 14.66
N THR A 130 1.75 13.86 13.50
CA THR A 130 0.32 13.53 13.35
C THR A 130 0.10 12.03 13.54
N LEU A 131 1.00 11.20 13.00
CA LEU A 131 1.02 9.76 13.21
C LEU A 131 1.17 9.41 14.69
N LEU A 132 2.16 9.98 15.38
CA LEU A 132 2.37 9.73 16.81
C LEU A 132 1.18 10.15 17.66
N LEU A 133 0.58 11.33 17.39
CA LEU A 133 -0.58 11.83 18.12
C LEU A 133 -1.82 10.95 17.91
N ALA A 134 -2.07 10.53 16.67
CA ALA A 134 -3.14 9.58 16.36
C ALA A 134 -2.95 8.28 17.12
N HIS A 135 -1.72 7.75 17.15
CA HIS A 135 -1.39 6.52 17.86
C HIS A 135 -1.58 6.64 19.37
N ILE A 136 -1.17 7.76 19.97
CA ILE A 136 -1.41 8.03 21.39
C ILE A 136 -2.91 8.08 21.67
N ALA A 137 -3.68 8.80 20.85
CA ALA A 137 -5.11 8.99 21.05
C ALA A 137 -5.89 7.67 21.02
N PHE A 138 -5.57 6.76 20.09
CA PHE A 138 -6.24 5.46 20.03
C PHE A 138 -5.70 4.45 21.07
N CYS A 139 -4.45 4.57 21.54
CA CYS A 139 -3.88 3.64 22.52
C CYS A 139 -4.33 3.89 23.97
N ILE A 140 -4.57 5.15 24.35
CA ILE A 140 -4.98 5.52 25.73
C ILE A 140 -6.20 4.70 26.21
N PRO A 141 -7.26 4.51 25.41
CA PRO A 141 -8.43 3.74 25.80
C PRO A 141 -8.12 2.28 26.17
N TYR A 142 -7.25 1.61 25.43
CA TYR A 142 -6.83 0.24 25.74
C TYR A 142 -6.06 0.15 27.06
N VAL A 143 -5.17 1.12 27.32
CA VAL A 143 -4.46 1.22 28.60
C VAL A 143 -5.47 1.40 29.75
N MET A 144 -6.42 2.32 29.59
CA MET A 144 -7.45 2.58 30.60
C MET A 144 -8.32 1.36 30.87
N LEU A 145 -8.71 0.60 29.84
CA LEU A 145 -9.46 -0.65 29.96
C LEU A 145 -8.69 -1.74 30.73
N SER A 146 -7.36 -1.74 30.66
CA SER A 146 -6.52 -2.68 31.40
C SER A 146 -6.27 -2.25 32.87
N VAL A 147 -6.04 -0.95 33.11
CA VAL A 147 -5.72 -0.42 34.44
C VAL A 147 -6.96 -0.27 35.33
N SER A 148 -8.08 0.19 34.77
CA SER A 148 -9.30 0.51 35.53
C SER A 148 -9.87 -0.67 36.35
N PRO A 149 -9.94 -1.92 35.82
CA PRO A 149 -10.36 -3.08 36.61
C PRO A 149 -9.46 -3.36 37.80
N ARG A 150 -8.14 -3.13 37.69
CA ARG A 150 -7.20 -3.31 38.81
C ARG A 150 -7.39 -2.24 39.87
N LEU A 151 -7.59 -1.00 39.44
CA LEU A 151 -7.84 0.12 40.33
C LEU A 151 -9.12 -0.05 41.15
N ARG A 152 -10.21 -0.55 40.54
CA ARG A 152 -11.46 -0.86 41.24
C ARG A 152 -11.34 -1.95 42.32
N ARG A 153 -10.30 -2.79 42.25
CA ARG A 153 -10.05 -3.85 43.23
C ARG A 153 -9.17 -3.41 44.40
N LEU A 154 -8.56 -2.23 44.34
CA LEU A 154 -7.75 -1.70 45.43
C LEU A 154 -8.64 -1.14 46.54
N ASP A 155 -8.18 -1.28 47.78
CA ASP A 155 -8.81 -0.61 48.92
C ASP A 155 -8.75 0.92 48.69
N PRO A 156 -9.89 1.63 48.68
CA PRO A 156 -9.93 3.07 48.43
C PRO A 156 -9.14 3.90 49.46
N ASN A 157 -8.84 3.34 50.63
CA ASN A 157 -8.12 3.98 51.74
C ASN A 157 -6.60 3.74 51.71
N LEU A 158 -6.09 2.88 50.81
CA LEU A 158 -4.67 2.49 50.78
C LEU A 158 -3.71 3.69 50.65
N ALA A 159 -4.09 4.70 49.86
CA ALA A 159 -3.32 5.94 49.71
C ALA A 159 -3.33 6.78 50.99
N ASN A 160 -4.48 6.88 51.67
CA ASN A 160 -4.62 7.63 52.92
C ASN A 160 -3.82 6.99 54.04
N ALA A 161 -3.91 5.66 54.19
CA ALA A 161 -3.13 4.92 55.18
C ALA A 161 -1.61 5.11 55.00
N ALA A 162 -1.12 5.20 53.75
CA ALA A 162 0.28 5.50 53.51
C ALA A 162 0.67 6.92 53.95
N MET A 163 -0.21 7.91 53.72
CA MET A 163 0.02 9.30 54.12
C MET A 163 -0.08 9.48 55.64
N ASP A 164 -0.97 8.74 56.32
CA ASP A 164 -1.07 8.72 57.79
C ASP A 164 0.22 8.17 58.45
N LEU A 165 0.94 7.28 57.77
CA LEU A 165 2.25 6.77 58.17
C LEU A 165 3.42 7.72 57.79
N GLY A 166 3.13 8.94 57.32
CA GLY A 166 4.12 9.98 57.02
C GLY A 166 4.60 10.01 55.55
N ALA A 167 3.99 9.26 54.64
CA ALA A 167 4.32 9.36 53.22
C ALA A 167 3.76 10.66 52.60
N THR A 168 4.51 11.29 51.71
CA THR A 168 3.97 12.38 50.88
C THR A 168 3.02 11.82 49.82
N PRO A 169 2.06 12.62 49.27
CA PRO A 169 1.13 12.14 48.24
C PRO A 169 1.83 11.55 47.00
N SER A 170 2.95 12.15 46.58
CA SER A 170 3.75 11.63 45.47
C SER A 170 4.46 10.33 45.81
N TYR A 171 4.88 10.15 47.06
CA TYR A 171 5.45 8.91 47.57
C TYR A 171 4.39 7.80 47.61
N ALA A 172 3.21 8.08 48.18
CA ALA A 172 2.10 7.13 48.24
C ALA A 172 1.69 6.68 46.82
N LEU A 173 1.58 7.60 45.87
CA LEU A 173 1.29 7.26 44.47
C LEU A 173 2.38 6.36 43.87
N ARG A 174 3.66 6.75 43.96
CA ARG A 174 4.77 6.07 43.28
C ARG A 174 5.18 4.74 43.91
N LYS A 175 5.07 4.62 45.24
CA LYS A 175 5.58 3.47 46.00
C LYS A 175 4.50 2.55 46.54
N VAL A 176 3.23 2.98 46.57
CA VAL A 176 2.12 2.16 47.05
C VAL A 176 1.12 1.86 45.94
N ILE A 177 0.54 2.89 45.31
CA ILE A 177 -0.52 2.70 44.31
C ILE A 177 0.01 2.12 43.00
N ILE A 178 1.02 2.74 42.38
CA ILE A 178 1.56 2.30 41.08
C ILE A 178 2.03 0.83 41.11
N PRO A 179 2.81 0.37 42.12
CA PRO A 179 3.22 -1.04 42.21
C PRO A 179 2.06 -2.04 42.21
N GLN A 180 0.93 -1.70 42.83
CA GLN A 180 -0.25 -2.56 42.84
C GLN A 180 -0.98 -2.59 41.49
N LEU A 181 -0.87 -1.49 40.72
CA LEU A 181 -1.41 -1.40 39.36
C LEU A 181 -0.49 -1.99 38.30
N MET A 182 0.79 -2.26 38.61
CA MET A 182 1.79 -2.73 37.63
C MET A 182 1.33 -3.89 36.74
N PRO A 183 0.65 -4.94 37.24
CA PRO A 183 0.16 -6.00 36.34
C PRO A 183 -0.83 -5.50 35.29
N GLY A 184 -1.68 -4.51 35.62
CA GLY A 184 -2.59 -3.87 34.68
C GLY A 184 -1.88 -2.88 33.76
N ILE A 185 -0.91 -2.11 34.28
CA ILE A 185 -0.09 -1.18 33.49
C ILE A 185 0.70 -1.94 32.42
N VAL A 186 1.37 -3.04 32.78
CA VAL A 186 2.15 -3.86 31.84
C VAL A 186 1.24 -4.51 30.79
N ALA A 187 0.08 -5.03 31.19
CA ALA A 187 -0.89 -5.57 30.25
C ALA A 187 -1.44 -4.49 29.30
N GLY A 188 -1.71 -3.28 29.81
CA GLY A 188 -2.15 -2.15 28.99
C GLY A 188 -1.08 -1.70 28.00
N ALA A 189 0.18 -1.63 28.43
CA ALA A 189 1.32 -1.29 27.58
C ALA A 189 1.53 -2.33 26.48
N LEU A 190 1.39 -3.63 26.78
CA LEU A 190 1.45 -4.69 25.77
C LEU A 190 0.36 -4.55 24.72
N ILE A 191 -0.89 -4.29 25.13
CA ILE A 191 -2.00 -4.10 24.20
C ILE A 191 -1.75 -2.86 23.34
N ALA A 192 -1.34 -1.73 23.94
CA ALA A 192 -1.02 -0.51 23.20
C ALA A 192 0.10 -0.73 22.18
N PHE A 193 1.16 -1.45 22.55
CA PHE A 193 2.24 -1.80 21.63
C PHE A 193 1.75 -2.65 20.46
N THR A 194 1.02 -3.73 20.75
CA THR A 194 0.48 -4.62 19.70
C THR A 194 -0.42 -3.85 18.74
N MET A 195 -1.35 -3.04 19.26
CA MET A 195 -2.26 -2.27 18.41
C MET A 195 -1.52 -1.18 17.60
N SER A 196 -0.52 -0.52 18.18
CA SER A 196 0.27 0.50 17.47
C SER A 196 1.26 -0.04 16.48
N PHE A 197 1.76 -1.26 16.67
CA PHE A 197 2.73 -1.86 15.79
C PHE A 197 2.08 -2.34 14.48
N ASP A 198 0.86 -2.87 14.57
CA ASP A 198 0.15 -3.51 13.45
C ASP A 198 -0.87 -2.57 12.77
N ASP A 199 -1.09 -1.37 13.29
CA ASP A 199 -2.08 -0.45 12.72
C ASP A 199 -1.71 -0.02 11.28
N PHE A 200 -2.61 -0.38 10.35
CA PHE A 200 -2.59 0.10 8.98
C PHE A 200 -3.55 1.28 8.79
N ILE A 201 -4.79 1.16 9.28
CA ILE A 201 -5.89 2.05 8.87
C ILE A 201 -5.64 3.47 9.37
N ILE A 202 -5.38 3.67 10.66
CA ILE A 202 -5.15 5.02 11.18
C ILE A 202 -3.89 5.60 10.54
N SER A 203 -2.81 4.81 10.55
CA SER A 203 -1.51 5.17 9.99
C SER A 203 -1.61 5.67 8.56
N TYR A 204 -2.29 4.93 7.69
CA TYR A 204 -2.40 5.21 6.26
C TYR A 204 -3.02 6.58 5.95
N PHE A 205 -4.02 7.00 6.72
CA PHE A 205 -4.74 8.27 6.51
C PHE A 205 -4.12 9.48 7.21
N VAL A 206 -3.34 9.26 8.28
CA VAL A 206 -2.76 10.34 9.09
C VAL A 206 -1.24 10.51 8.89
N SER A 207 -0.58 9.54 8.25
CA SER A 207 0.80 9.67 7.76
C SER A 207 0.86 10.73 6.66
N GLY A 208 1.97 11.46 6.58
CA GLY A 208 2.27 12.33 5.44
C GLY A 208 3.47 11.82 4.65
N ASN A 209 3.91 12.62 3.68
CA ASN A 209 4.94 12.21 2.73
C ASN A 209 6.26 11.86 3.43
N GLY A 210 6.89 10.76 2.97
CA GLY A 210 8.13 10.24 3.53
C GLY A 210 7.99 9.51 4.87
N ILE A 211 6.79 9.44 5.44
CA ILE A 211 6.52 8.69 6.68
C ILE A 211 5.63 7.51 6.37
N LYS A 212 6.23 6.32 6.22
CA LYS A 212 5.47 5.08 6.05
C LYS A 212 5.84 4.14 7.16
N ASN A 213 4.87 3.42 7.70
CA ASN A 213 5.14 2.29 8.57
C ASN A 213 5.12 0.99 7.72
N ILE A 214 5.56 -0.11 8.30
CA ILE A 214 5.59 -1.41 7.62
C ILE A 214 4.19 -1.84 7.16
N SER A 215 3.14 -1.62 7.96
CA SER A 215 1.78 -2.04 7.59
C SER A 215 1.29 -1.36 6.31
N ILE A 216 1.58 -0.05 6.13
CA ILE A 216 1.31 0.68 4.89
C ILE A 216 2.10 0.07 3.74
N LEU A 217 3.40 -0.15 3.94
CA LEU A 217 4.28 -0.67 2.90
C LEU A 217 3.84 -2.06 2.43
N VAL A 218 3.60 -2.99 3.36
CA VAL A 218 3.14 -4.35 3.06
C VAL A 218 1.81 -4.32 2.31
N TYR A 219 0.84 -3.49 2.70
CA TYR A 219 -0.43 -3.38 1.98
C TYR A 219 -0.25 -2.90 0.53
N THR A 220 0.56 -1.84 0.34
CA THR A 220 0.78 -1.26 -1.00
C THR A 220 1.59 -2.17 -1.90
N MET A 221 2.50 -2.95 -1.34
CA MET A 221 3.34 -3.88 -2.10
C MET A 221 2.69 -5.26 -2.26
N SER A 222 1.80 -5.69 -1.36
CA SER A 222 1.16 -7.02 -1.41
C SER A 222 0.24 -7.22 -2.60
N LYS A 223 -0.15 -6.14 -3.28
CA LYS A 223 -0.97 -6.19 -4.49
C LYS A 223 -0.18 -6.66 -5.73
N ARG A 224 1.15 -6.64 -5.70
CA ARG A 224 1.97 -7.26 -6.75
C ARG A 224 3.00 -8.20 -6.12
N ILE A 225 3.51 -9.13 -6.93
CA ILE A 225 4.39 -10.19 -6.45
C ILE A 225 5.79 -9.62 -6.16
N ASN A 226 6.02 -9.17 -4.91
CA ASN A 226 7.35 -8.79 -4.43
C ASN A 226 7.82 -9.73 -3.30
N PRO A 227 8.72 -10.69 -3.60
CA PRO A 227 9.19 -11.65 -2.59
C PRO A 227 10.00 -11.03 -1.45
N SER A 228 10.48 -9.79 -1.58
CA SER A 228 11.13 -9.05 -0.48
C SER A 228 10.19 -8.85 0.71
N ILE A 229 8.86 -8.86 0.48
CA ILE A 229 7.84 -8.83 1.54
C ILE A 229 7.95 -10.04 2.47
N ASN A 230 8.36 -11.22 1.96
CA ASN A 230 8.54 -12.40 2.80
C ASN A 230 9.70 -12.21 3.79
N ALA A 231 10.80 -11.59 3.36
CA ALA A 231 11.93 -11.25 4.22
C ALA A 231 11.53 -10.23 5.29
N LEU A 232 10.83 -9.17 4.89
CA LEU A 232 10.29 -8.15 5.79
C LEU A 232 9.34 -8.76 6.84
N SER A 233 8.38 -9.58 6.39
CA SER A 233 7.41 -10.27 7.27
C SER A 233 8.10 -11.21 8.26
N THR A 234 9.16 -11.89 7.83
CA THR A 234 9.98 -12.76 8.71
C THR A 234 10.63 -11.96 9.82
N ILE A 235 11.23 -10.81 9.49
CA ILE A 235 11.86 -9.92 10.48
C ILE A 235 10.82 -9.38 11.48
N ILE A 236 9.65 -8.97 11.01
CA ILE A 236 8.55 -8.51 11.87
C ILE A 236 8.17 -9.58 12.89
N VAL A 237 7.90 -10.80 12.44
CA VAL A 237 7.49 -11.91 13.31
C VAL A 237 8.57 -12.19 14.36
N VAL A 238 9.84 -12.16 13.96
CA VAL A 238 10.98 -12.33 14.88
C VAL A 238 11.01 -11.19 15.91
N ILE A 239 10.87 -9.93 15.49
CA ILE A 239 10.87 -8.76 16.39
C ILE A 239 9.71 -8.84 17.39
N ILE A 240 8.48 -9.06 16.92
CA ILE A 240 7.29 -9.18 17.80
C ILE A 240 7.50 -10.32 18.80
N THR A 241 7.99 -11.48 18.33
CA THR A 241 8.24 -12.64 19.18
C THR A 241 9.28 -12.32 20.26
N ILE A 242 10.39 -11.66 19.90
CA ILE A 242 11.42 -11.24 20.85
C ILE A 242 10.84 -10.26 21.88
N VAL A 243 10.09 -9.24 21.44
CA VAL A 243 9.47 -8.26 22.34
C VAL A 243 8.52 -8.94 23.31
N LEU A 244 7.64 -9.83 22.83
CA LEU A 244 6.71 -10.58 23.66
C LEU A 244 7.43 -11.49 24.67
N ILE A 245 8.47 -12.20 24.24
CA ILE A 245 9.29 -13.04 25.13
C ILE A 245 9.94 -12.18 26.21
N VAL A 246 10.60 -11.07 25.84
CA VAL A 246 11.28 -10.18 26.78
C VAL A 246 10.29 -9.63 27.82
N VAL A 247 9.11 -9.15 27.39
CA VAL A 247 8.10 -8.63 28.32
C VAL A 247 7.53 -9.73 29.22
N ASN A 248 7.27 -10.92 28.68
CA ASN A 248 6.77 -12.04 29.47
C ASN A 248 7.79 -12.48 30.53
N LEU A 249 9.07 -12.59 30.16
CA LEU A 249 10.17 -12.89 31.09
C LEU A 249 10.32 -11.83 32.19
N MET A 250 10.13 -10.55 31.87
CA MET A 250 10.12 -9.46 32.86
C MET A 250 8.92 -9.57 33.82
N SER A 251 7.75 -9.98 33.32
CA SER A 251 6.53 -10.17 34.12
C SER A 251 6.63 -11.38 35.05
N MET A 252 7.29 -12.46 34.61
CA MET A 252 7.46 -13.70 35.38
C MET A 252 8.46 -13.56 36.54
N LYS A 253 9.44 -12.65 36.47
CA LYS A 253 10.35 -12.34 37.59
C LYS A 253 9.65 -11.53 38.69
N LYS A 254 8.67 -12.15 39.36
CA LYS A 254 8.28 -11.76 40.72
C LYS A 254 9.40 -12.15 41.68
N THR A 255 9.63 -11.32 42.69
CA THR A 255 10.46 -11.55 43.89
C THR A 255 11.99 -11.51 43.73
N LYS A 256 12.54 -10.31 43.60
CA LYS A 256 13.49 -9.72 44.58
C LYS A 256 13.81 -8.30 44.12
N THR A 257 13.71 -7.34 45.04
CA THR A 257 14.13 -5.94 44.89
C THR A 257 15.44 -5.86 44.10
N ASN A 258 15.39 -5.40 42.85
CA ASN A 258 16.62 -5.03 42.17
C ASN A 258 16.42 -3.83 41.25
N LYS A 259 17.15 -2.76 41.58
CA LYS A 259 17.25 -1.49 40.84
C LYS A 259 17.66 -1.68 39.36
N THR A 260 18.07 -2.88 38.97
CA THR A 260 18.51 -3.26 37.63
C THR A 260 17.38 -3.35 36.60
N GLY A 261 16.17 -3.80 36.97
CA GLY A 261 15.04 -3.89 36.03
C GLY A 261 14.49 -2.52 35.59
N GLN A 262 14.49 -1.54 36.51
CA GLN A 262 14.17 -0.14 36.19
C GLN A 262 15.23 0.50 35.27
N ARG A 263 16.51 0.14 35.42
CA ARG A 263 17.59 0.63 34.54
C ARG A 263 17.49 0.06 33.13
N ILE A 264 17.07 -1.19 32.96
CA ILE A 264 16.88 -1.82 31.64
C ILE A 264 15.67 -1.20 30.93
N GLY A 265 14.54 -1.01 31.62
CA GLY A 265 13.38 -0.30 31.07
C GLY A 265 13.71 1.13 30.63
N LEU A 266 14.45 1.88 31.45
CA LEU A 266 14.92 3.22 31.08
C LEU A 266 15.94 3.20 29.92
N ALA A 267 16.81 2.18 29.85
CA ALA A 267 17.81 2.04 28.79
C ALA A 267 17.18 1.69 27.44
N VAL A 268 16.12 0.86 27.41
CA VAL A 268 15.34 0.60 26.19
C VAL A 268 14.62 1.87 25.73
N VAL A 269 13.97 2.60 26.65
CA VAL A 269 13.33 3.89 26.33
C VAL A 269 14.35 4.92 25.82
N ALA A 270 15.51 5.04 26.46
CA ALA A 270 16.57 5.95 26.05
C ALA A 270 17.25 5.53 24.73
N ALA A 271 17.40 4.23 24.47
CA ALA A 271 17.90 3.71 23.20
C ALA A 271 16.90 3.97 22.06
N CYS A 272 15.60 3.84 22.30
CA CYS A 272 14.58 4.16 21.31
C CYS A 272 14.51 5.66 21.01
N VAL A 273 14.63 6.53 22.03
CA VAL A 273 14.74 7.98 21.83
C VAL A 273 16.06 8.36 21.13
N GLY A 274 17.18 7.72 21.47
CA GLY A 274 18.47 7.93 20.80
C GLY A 274 18.48 7.48 19.34
N LEU A 275 17.83 6.35 19.04
CA LEU A 275 17.62 5.86 17.67
C LEU A 275 16.78 6.84 16.86
N THR A 276 15.82 7.55 17.49
CA THR A 276 14.95 8.47 16.73
C THR A 276 15.72 9.60 16.03
N ILE A 277 16.72 10.18 16.70
CA ILE A 277 17.43 11.36 16.18
C ILE A 277 18.62 10.94 15.32
N PHE A 278 19.35 9.88 15.70
CA PHE A 278 20.58 9.45 15.01
C PHE A 278 20.32 8.55 13.78
N GLY A 279 19.23 7.77 13.78
CA GLY A 279 18.88 6.89 12.66
C GLY A 279 18.49 7.67 11.40
N LEU A 280 17.65 8.71 11.56
CA LEU A 280 17.19 9.54 10.45
C LEU A 280 18.31 10.37 9.80
N GLN A 281 19.20 10.95 10.62
CA GLN A 281 20.33 11.74 10.11
C GLN A 281 21.32 10.90 9.30
N LYS A 282 21.56 9.64 9.69
CA LYS A 282 22.46 8.73 8.97
C LYS A 282 21.83 8.14 7.70
N LEU A 283 20.50 7.99 7.65
CA LEU A 283 19.80 7.61 6.42
C LEU A 283 19.72 8.77 5.41
N ARG A 284 19.64 10.02 5.88
CA ARG A 284 19.57 11.21 5.00
C ARG A 284 20.92 11.67 4.46
N SER A 285 22.05 11.22 5.02
CA SER A 285 23.38 11.62 4.55
C SER A 285 23.81 10.81 3.31
N ASN A 286 23.30 11.17 2.13
CA ASN A 286 23.98 10.87 0.87
C ASN A 286 24.65 12.17 0.40
N THR A 287 25.92 12.33 0.73
CA THR A 287 26.80 13.37 0.18
C THR A 287 27.51 12.78 -1.01
N GLY A 288 26.97 12.97 -2.22
CA GLY A 288 27.51 12.34 -3.43
C GLY A 288 27.53 13.20 -4.68
N GLY A 289 26.84 14.34 -4.73
CA GLY A 289 26.85 15.24 -5.90
C GLY A 289 27.82 16.41 -5.76
N ASP A 290 28.37 16.83 -6.90
CA ASP A 290 29.27 17.98 -7.06
C ASP A 290 28.54 19.35 -7.00
N PHE A 291 27.21 19.38 -6.83
CA PHE A 291 26.39 20.61 -6.83
C PHE A 291 25.33 20.61 -5.71
N ASP A 292 24.92 21.81 -5.28
CA ASP A 292 23.89 22.02 -4.26
C ASP A 292 22.48 21.96 -4.89
N PRO A 293 21.63 20.98 -4.55
CA PRO A 293 20.29 20.85 -5.11
C PRO A 293 19.37 22.01 -4.69
N ILE A 294 19.59 22.61 -3.51
CA ILE A 294 18.77 23.73 -3.04
C ILE A 294 19.05 24.97 -3.90
N GLU A 295 20.31 25.21 -4.27
CA GLU A 295 20.69 26.31 -5.16
C GLU A 295 20.13 26.11 -6.58
N THR A 296 20.07 24.86 -7.05
CA THR A 296 19.68 24.54 -8.44
C THR A 296 18.17 24.42 -8.62
N TYR A 297 17.48 23.73 -7.71
CA TYR A 297 16.07 23.36 -7.84
C TYR A 297 15.16 24.03 -6.79
N GLY A 298 15.74 24.76 -5.83
CA GLY A 298 15.01 25.39 -4.71
C GLY A 298 14.68 24.44 -3.56
N CYS A 299 15.01 23.15 -3.70
CA CYS A 299 14.78 22.12 -2.68
C CYS A 299 15.66 20.88 -2.89
N ASP A 300 15.71 20.00 -1.89
CA ASP A 300 16.55 18.80 -1.85
C ASP A 300 15.73 17.50 -1.70
N THR A 301 14.41 17.59 -1.63
CA THR A 301 13.51 16.47 -1.35
C THR A 301 12.37 16.45 -2.34
N LEU A 302 12.17 15.31 -3.01
CA LEU A 302 11.10 15.09 -3.98
C LEU A 302 10.05 14.11 -3.44
N ASN A 303 8.78 14.47 -3.47
CA ASN A 303 7.66 13.62 -3.08
C ASN A 303 7.00 13.03 -4.32
N VAL A 304 7.23 11.75 -4.57
CA VAL A 304 6.65 11.03 -5.71
C VAL A 304 5.50 10.15 -5.21
N PHE A 305 4.40 10.08 -5.95
CA PHE A 305 3.30 9.17 -5.68
C PHE A 305 2.99 8.36 -6.93
N ASN A 306 3.29 7.07 -6.88
CA ASN A 306 3.20 6.17 -8.04
C ASN A 306 2.40 4.90 -7.69
N ALA A 307 1.97 4.14 -8.69
CA ALA A 307 1.40 2.81 -8.52
C ALA A 307 2.43 1.83 -7.90
N GLY A 308 1.94 0.81 -7.20
CA GLY A 308 2.77 -0.27 -6.63
C GLY A 308 3.50 -1.08 -7.70
N GLU A 309 4.76 -1.46 -7.44
CA GLU A 309 5.65 -2.20 -8.36
C GLU A 309 5.62 -1.65 -9.79
N TYR A 310 5.92 -0.35 -9.92
CA TYR A 310 5.92 0.37 -11.19
C TYR A 310 7.22 1.16 -11.44
N ILE A 311 8.32 0.74 -10.82
CA ILE A 311 9.63 1.36 -10.97
C ILE A 311 10.74 0.33 -10.77
N GLY A 312 11.82 0.46 -11.53
CA GLY A 312 12.99 -0.41 -11.44
C GLY A 312 13.65 -0.36 -10.06
N GLU A 313 14.35 -1.45 -9.72
CA GLU A 313 14.88 -1.72 -8.39
C GLU A 313 15.80 -0.60 -7.85
N ASP A 314 16.71 -0.11 -8.69
CA ASP A 314 17.73 0.88 -8.31
C ASP A 314 17.45 2.30 -8.82
N THR A 315 16.34 2.50 -9.52
CA THR A 315 16.04 3.76 -10.23
C THR A 315 16.02 4.96 -9.28
N ILE A 316 15.38 4.81 -8.11
CA ILE A 316 15.36 5.86 -7.09
C ILE A 316 16.74 6.12 -6.51
N ALA A 317 17.52 5.07 -6.22
CA ALA A 317 18.87 5.23 -5.68
C ALA A 317 19.82 5.92 -6.69
N LYS A 318 19.69 5.60 -7.98
CA LYS A 318 20.42 6.26 -9.07
C LYS A 318 20.03 7.73 -9.18
N PHE A 319 18.74 8.06 -9.07
CA PHE A 319 18.27 9.44 -9.07
C PHE A 319 18.79 10.24 -7.86
N GLU A 320 18.60 9.73 -6.63
CA GLU A 320 19.09 10.35 -5.39
C GLU A 320 20.60 10.63 -5.49
N LYS A 321 21.36 9.66 -6.00
CA LYS A 321 22.82 9.80 -6.18
C LYS A 321 23.19 10.83 -7.25
N LYS A 322 22.52 10.81 -8.40
CA LYS A 322 22.81 11.71 -9.55
C LYS A 322 22.51 13.17 -9.20
N TYR A 323 21.41 13.42 -8.50
CA TYR A 323 20.93 14.77 -8.19
C TYR A 323 21.26 15.23 -6.78
N ASN A 324 21.86 14.37 -5.94
CA ASN A 324 22.18 14.66 -4.54
C ASN A 324 20.95 15.05 -3.70
N VAL A 325 19.82 14.41 -3.98
CA VAL A 325 18.51 14.67 -3.37
C VAL A 325 17.99 13.44 -2.64
N HIS A 326 16.91 13.63 -1.89
CA HIS A 326 16.14 12.55 -1.29
C HIS A 326 14.77 12.40 -1.97
N VAL A 327 14.32 11.17 -2.22
CA VAL A 327 13.00 10.90 -2.78
C VAL A 327 12.12 10.23 -1.75
N ASN A 328 11.06 10.93 -1.32
CA ASN A 328 9.94 10.37 -0.58
C ASN A 328 9.01 9.64 -1.56
N TYR A 329 9.32 8.38 -1.85
CA TYR A 329 8.56 7.58 -2.81
C TYR A 329 7.31 6.96 -2.16
N SER A 330 6.11 7.37 -2.56
CA SER A 330 4.79 6.92 -2.07
C SER A 330 4.10 6.00 -3.07
N LEU A 331 3.32 5.03 -2.56
CA LEU A 331 2.64 4.02 -3.39
C LEU A 331 1.13 4.09 -3.19
N PHE A 332 0.35 4.07 -4.28
CA PHE A 332 -1.09 3.88 -4.26
C PHE A 332 -1.50 2.59 -4.98
N ALA A 333 -2.65 2.03 -4.62
CA ALA A 333 -3.19 0.86 -5.30
C ALA A 333 -4.25 1.19 -6.36
N SER A 334 -4.83 2.38 -6.32
CA SER A 334 -5.73 2.86 -7.37
C SER A 334 -5.63 4.37 -7.54
N ASN A 335 -6.00 4.84 -8.73
CA ASN A 335 -6.11 6.27 -9.03
C ASN A 335 -7.12 6.96 -8.07
N GLU A 336 -8.16 6.28 -7.63
CA GLU A 336 -9.14 6.79 -6.65
C GLU A 336 -8.52 7.03 -5.27
N GLU A 337 -7.68 6.10 -4.83
CA GLU A 337 -6.91 6.22 -3.60
C GLU A 337 -5.95 7.42 -3.70
N MET A 338 -5.22 7.52 -4.81
CA MET A 338 -4.33 8.64 -5.10
C MET A 338 -5.07 9.97 -5.06
N TYR A 339 -6.19 10.07 -5.77
CA TYR A 339 -7.03 11.26 -5.84
C TYR A 339 -7.54 11.67 -4.44
N THR A 340 -8.03 10.72 -3.65
CA THR A 340 -8.50 10.99 -2.27
C THR A 340 -7.39 11.55 -1.39
N LYS A 341 -6.17 11.01 -1.50
CA LYS A 341 -5.01 11.52 -0.76
C LYS A 341 -4.60 12.92 -1.20
N LEU A 342 -4.58 13.18 -2.51
CA LEU A 342 -4.33 14.53 -3.03
C LEU A 342 -5.37 15.53 -2.49
N LEU A 343 -6.66 15.16 -2.49
CA LEU A 343 -7.73 15.99 -1.93
C LEU A 343 -7.61 16.24 -0.42
N SER A 344 -6.94 15.35 0.31
CA SER A 344 -6.69 15.51 1.75
C SER A 344 -5.65 16.60 2.08
N GLY A 345 -5.08 17.26 1.07
CA GLY A 345 -4.10 18.33 1.24
C GLY A 345 -2.65 17.86 1.32
N GLU A 346 -2.36 16.60 0.97
CA GLU A 346 -0.98 16.13 0.81
C GLU A 346 -0.33 16.74 -0.42
N SER A 347 0.94 17.14 -0.26
CA SER A 347 1.72 17.87 -1.27
C SER A 347 2.66 16.93 -2.02
N TYR A 348 2.30 16.54 -3.23
CA TYR A 348 3.15 15.71 -4.08
C TYR A 348 3.79 16.54 -5.19
N ASP A 349 5.02 16.19 -5.54
CA ASP A 349 5.79 16.87 -6.59
C ASP A 349 5.63 16.16 -7.94
N VAL A 350 5.51 14.83 -7.93
CA VAL A 350 5.21 14.01 -9.11
C VAL A 350 4.11 13.01 -8.76
N LEU A 351 3.08 12.92 -9.61
CA LEU A 351 2.11 11.82 -9.60
C LEU A 351 2.25 11.03 -10.90
N VAL A 352 1.89 9.74 -10.87
CA VAL A 352 1.84 8.89 -12.09
C VAL A 352 0.43 8.28 -12.27
N PRO A 353 -0.60 9.11 -12.52
CA PRO A 353 -1.96 8.64 -12.79
C PRO A 353 -2.14 8.10 -14.21
N SER A 354 -3.26 7.40 -14.41
CA SER A 354 -3.73 6.98 -15.73
C SER A 354 -4.43 8.12 -16.48
N ASP A 355 -4.48 8.02 -17.81
CA ASP A 355 -5.13 8.94 -18.77
C ASP A 355 -6.39 9.66 -18.26
N TYR A 356 -7.47 8.94 -17.91
CA TYR A 356 -8.71 9.55 -17.45
C TYR A 356 -8.56 10.33 -16.13
N MET A 357 -7.63 9.93 -15.26
CA MET A 357 -7.38 10.62 -14.00
C MET A 357 -6.56 11.89 -14.24
N ILE A 358 -5.67 11.90 -15.24
CA ILE A 358 -5.02 13.12 -15.75
C ILE A 358 -6.09 14.08 -16.25
N GLU A 359 -7.00 13.60 -17.11
CA GLU A 359 -8.09 14.42 -17.64
C GLU A 359 -8.95 15.02 -16.52
N GLN A 360 -9.31 14.21 -15.50
CA GLN A 360 -10.03 14.70 -14.32
C GLN A 360 -9.24 15.80 -13.59
N LEU A 361 -7.96 15.59 -13.30
CA LEU A 361 -7.12 16.56 -12.58
C LEU A 361 -6.90 17.85 -13.38
N MET A 362 -6.84 17.77 -14.71
CA MET A 362 -6.81 18.93 -15.60
C MET A 362 -8.13 19.71 -15.56
N GLN A 363 -9.27 19.02 -15.69
CA GLN A 363 -10.61 19.65 -15.62
C GLN A 363 -10.86 20.33 -14.25
N GLU A 364 -10.28 19.77 -13.18
CA GLU A 364 -10.36 20.31 -11.82
C GLU A 364 -9.28 21.35 -11.48
N ASP A 365 -8.47 21.75 -12.47
CA ASP A 365 -7.42 22.75 -12.32
C ASP A 365 -6.39 22.39 -11.21
N ARG A 366 -6.03 21.11 -11.11
CA ARG A 366 -5.12 20.56 -10.08
C ARG A 366 -3.70 20.28 -10.55
N LEU A 367 -3.43 20.36 -11.84
CA LEU A 367 -2.09 20.20 -12.41
C LEU A 367 -1.48 21.56 -12.80
N GLN A 368 -0.16 21.64 -12.75
CA GLN A 368 0.60 22.74 -13.36
C GLN A 368 1.21 22.29 -14.68
N LYS A 369 1.51 23.25 -15.56
CA LYS A 369 2.17 22.96 -16.81
C LYS A 369 3.62 22.55 -16.57
N ILE A 370 4.10 21.60 -17.35
CA ILE A 370 5.48 21.14 -17.39
C ILE A 370 6.24 22.02 -18.38
N ASN A 371 7.41 22.53 -18.01
CA ASN A 371 8.27 23.21 -18.96
C ASN A 371 8.99 22.19 -19.84
N LEU A 372 8.49 22.01 -21.07
CA LEU A 372 9.07 21.06 -22.04
C LEU A 372 10.53 21.38 -22.40
N ASP A 373 10.98 22.62 -22.27
CA ASP A 373 12.39 22.99 -22.49
C ASP A 373 13.34 22.32 -21.48
N HIS A 374 12.82 21.90 -20.32
CA HIS A 374 13.59 21.18 -19.30
C HIS A 374 13.61 19.65 -19.52
N ILE A 375 12.72 19.13 -20.37
CA ILE A 375 12.60 17.71 -20.68
C ILE A 375 13.41 17.42 -21.95
N LYS A 376 14.72 17.22 -21.78
CA LYS A 376 15.67 17.03 -22.88
C LYS A 376 15.42 15.74 -23.66
N ASN A 377 14.92 14.72 -22.98
CA ASN A 377 14.61 13.42 -23.56
C ASN A 377 13.18 13.34 -24.15
N TYR A 378 12.46 14.46 -24.28
CA TYR A 378 11.09 14.49 -24.79
C TYR A 378 10.98 13.89 -26.21
N ASP A 379 11.91 14.22 -27.10
CA ASP A 379 11.91 13.75 -28.49
C ASP A 379 12.17 12.24 -28.63
N ALA A 380 12.59 11.57 -27.54
CA ALA A 380 12.77 10.12 -27.51
C ALA A 380 11.44 9.35 -27.28
N LEU A 381 10.38 10.05 -26.89
CA LEU A 381 9.06 9.46 -26.67
C LEU A 381 8.47 8.88 -27.95
N SER A 382 7.75 7.78 -27.82
CA SER A 382 7.04 7.15 -28.93
C SER A 382 5.89 8.04 -29.41
N PRO A 383 5.69 8.16 -30.74
CA PRO A 383 4.52 8.86 -31.29
C PRO A 383 3.19 8.18 -30.91
N MET A 384 3.22 6.95 -30.39
CA MET A 384 2.02 6.20 -29.97
C MET A 384 1.43 6.71 -28.65
N VAL A 385 2.21 7.43 -27.84
CA VAL A 385 1.80 7.90 -26.50
C VAL A 385 1.89 9.42 -26.35
N THR A 386 2.26 10.14 -27.42
CA THR A 386 2.32 11.60 -27.45
C THR A 386 1.12 12.17 -28.19
N GLY A 387 0.69 13.38 -27.82
CA GLY A 387 -0.42 14.06 -28.46
C GLY A 387 -1.79 13.41 -28.25
N LEU A 388 -1.98 12.69 -27.14
CA LEU A 388 -3.23 12.01 -26.82
C LEU A 388 -4.38 13.01 -26.55
N ASP A 389 -5.62 12.61 -26.78
CA ASP A 389 -6.83 13.46 -26.72
C ASP A 389 -6.94 14.31 -25.44
N TYR A 390 -6.55 13.77 -24.29
CA TYR A 390 -6.67 14.44 -23.00
C TYR A 390 -5.61 15.54 -22.77
N ASP A 391 -4.44 15.42 -23.39
CA ASP A 391 -3.35 16.41 -23.35
C ASP A 391 -2.63 16.48 -24.71
N PRO A 392 -3.25 17.09 -25.74
CA PRO A 392 -2.75 17.02 -27.12
C PRO A 392 -1.38 17.68 -27.37
N LYS A 393 -0.88 18.44 -26.39
CA LYS A 393 0.42 19.11 -26.45
C LYS A 393 1.41 18.57 -25.41
N ASN A 394 1.01 17.56 -24.63
CA ASN A 394 1.79 17.05 -23.49
C ASN A 394 2.25 18.17 -22.53
N GLU A 395 1.45 19.23 -22.38
CA GLU A 395 1.80 20.39 -21.54
C GLU A 395 1.61 20.11 -20.05
N TYR A 396 0.88 19.05 -19.68
CA TYR A 396 0.58 18.66 -18.30
C TYR A 396 1.05 17.26 -17.95
N SER A 397 1.33 16.42 -18.96
CA SER A 397 1.61 15.00 -18.78
C SER A 397 2.69 14.49 -19.73
N ILE A 398 3.67 13.80 -19.14
CA ILE A 398 4.75 13.12 -19.85
C ILE A 398 4.59 11.61 -19.69
N PRO A 399 4.34 10.86 -20.78
CA PRO A 399 4.13 9.41 -20.72
C PRO A 399 5.24 8.69 -19.96
N TYR A 400 4.86 7.70 -19.14
CA TYR A 400 5.80 6.87 -18.38
C TYR A 400 5.79 5.46 -18.94
N PHE A 401 4.64 4.79 -18.82
CA PHE A 401 4.37 3.46 -19.37
C PHE A 401 3.02 3.46 -20.04
N TRP A 402 2.82 2.50 -20.94
CA TRP A 402 1.56 2.31 -21.63
C TRP A 402 1.33 0.82 -21.89
N GLY A 403 0.12 0.50 -22.29
CA GLY A 403 -0.25 -0.88 -22.51
C GLY A 403 -1.63 -1.04 -23.14
N SER A 404 -2.06 -2.29 -23.20
CA SER A 404 -3.42 -2.66 -23.59
C SER A 404 -4.09 -3.52 -22.53
N VAL A 405 -5.39 -3.72 -22.70
CA VAL A 405 -6.13 -4.80 -22.06
C VAL A 405 -6.42 -5.87 -23.11
N GLY A 406 -6.30 -7.13 -22.75
CA GLY A 406 -6.51 -8.22 -23.70
C GLY A 406 -6.82 -9.55 -23.01
N ILE A 407 -7.03 -10.56 -23.84
CA ILE A 407 -7.40 -11.90 -23.42
C ILE A 407 -6.14 -12.75 -23.31
N MET A 408 -5.77 -13.09 -22.09
CA MET A 408 -4.79 -14.12 -21.80
C MET A 408 -5.45 -15.50 -21.88
N TYR A 409 -4.85 -16.44 -22.59
CA TYR A 409 -5.41 -17.78 -22.77
C TYR A 409 -4.37 -18.90 -22.82
N ASN A 410 -4.79 -20.10 -22.45
CA ASN A 410 -3.98 -21.30 -22.59
C ASN A 410 -4.09 -21.85 -24.03
N LYS A 411 -3.01 -21.71 -24.81
CA LYS A 411 -2.99 -22.06 -26.25
C LYS A 411 -3.20 -23.54 -26.55
N ASN A 412 -3.08 -24.42 -25.55
CA ASN A 412 -3.33 -25.86 -25.70
C ASN A 412 -4.79 -26.25 -25.43
N LYS A 413 -5.61 -25.32 -24.93
CA LYS A 413 -6.91 -25.61 -24.35
C LYS A 413 -8.02 -24.67 -24.84
N VAL A 414 -7.66 -23.50 -25.34
CA VAL A 414 -8.55 -22.51 -25.94
C VAL A 414 -8.25 -22.45 -27.44
N SER A 415 -9.31 -22.44 -28.25
CA SER A 415 -9.16 -22.42 -29.71
C SER A 415 -8.87 -21.00 -30.17
N GLN A 416 -7.89 -20.83 -31.04
CA GLN A 416 -7.61 -19.54 -31.67
C GLN A 416 -8.81 -19.07 -32.52
N GLU A 417 -9.51 -19.99 -33.19
CA GLU A 417 -10.69 -19.69 -34.00
C GLU A 417 -11.84 -19.13 -33.14
N ASP A 418 -12.03 -19.65 -31.92
CA ASP A 418 -13.05 -19.17 -31.00
C ASP A 418 -12.73 -17.73 -30.57
N LEU A 419 -11.45 -17.42 -30.28
CA LEU A 419 -11.01 -16.07 -29.92
C LEU A 419 -11.21 -15.06 -31.06
N GLU A 420 -10.82 -15.45 -32.28
CA GLU A 420 -10.94 -14.60 -33.46
C GLU A 420 -12.40 -14.33 -33.86
N THR A 421 -13.29 -15.30 -33.61
CA THR A 421 -14.71 -15.19 -33.94
C THR A 421 -15.49 -14.45 -32.85
N GLU A 422 -15.21 -14.74 -31.58
CA GLU A 422 -16.05 -14.30 -30.46
C GLU A 422 -15.50 -13.06 -29.74
N GLY A 423 -14.19 -12.77 -29.81
CA GLY A 423 -13.58 -11.66 -29.08
C GLY A 423 -13.82 -11.78 -27.56
N PHE A 424 -14.29 -10.71 -26.91
CA PHE A 424 -14.74 -10.75 -25.51
C PHE A 424 -16.00 -11.62 -25.31
N GLY A 425 -16.74 -11.92 -26.37
CA GLY A 425 -17.85 -12.87 -26.39
C GLY A 425 -17.47 -14.28 -25.92
N ILE A 426 -16.18 -14.63 -25.96
CA ILE A 426 -15.67 -15.91 -25.44
C ILE A 426 -16.00 -16.11 -23.96
N LEU A 427 -16.21 -15.03 -23.20
CA LEU A 427 -16.62 -15.07 -21.80
C LEU A 427 -18.05 -15.62 -21.63
N GLN A 428 -18.89 -15.53 -22.66
CA GLN A 428 -20.24 -16.11 -22.72
C GLN A 428 -20.27 -17.52 -23.34
N ASN A 429 -19.15 -18.05 -23.81
CA ASN A 429 -19.12 -19.37 -24.43
C ASN A 429 -19.22 -20.53 -23.40
N PRO A 430 -20.27 -21.37 -23.46
CA PRO A 430 -20.46 -22.50 -22.54
C PRO A 430 -19.32 -23.53 -22.56
N LYS A 431 -18.54 -23.61 -23.65
CA LYS A 431 -17.35 -24.47 -23.78
C LYS A 431 -16.30 -24.18 -22.70
N TYR A 432 -16.26 -22.94 -22.22
CA TYR A 432 -15.28 -22.46 -21.24
C TYR A 432 -15.86 -22.27 -19.83
N LYS A 433 -17.05 -22.82 -19.58
CA LYS A 433 -17.70 -22.75 -18.27
C LYS A 433 -16.78 -23.22 -17.13
N GLY A 434 -16.63 -22.37 -16.11
CA GLY A 434 -15.79 -22.59 -14.94
C GLY A 434 -14.28 -22.43 -15.20
N ARG A 435 -13.87 -21.98 -16.38
CA ARG A 435 -12.45 -21.90 -16.82
C ARG A 435 -11.99 -20.46 -17.08
N ILE A 436 -12.75 -19.47 -16.60
CA ILE A 436 -12.59 -18.05 -16.88
C ILE A 436 -12.27 -17.27 -15.59
N PHE A 437 -11.25 -16.41 -15.65
CA PHE A 437 -11.06 -15.28 -14.75
C PHE A 437 -11.53 -13.99 -15.42
N VAL A 438 -12.10 -13.08 -14.62
CA VAL A 438 -12.46 -11.73 -15.03
C VAL A 438 -11.83 -10.75 -14.04
N TYR A 439 -11.15 -9.72 -14.55
CA TYR A 439 -10.55 -8.71 -13.68
C TYR A 439 -11.65 -7.92 -12.94
N ASP A 440 -11.57 -7.81 -11.61
CA ASP A 440 -12.55 -7.09 -10.78
C ASP A 440 -12.32 -5.57 -10.85
N SER A 441 -12.58 -5.01 -12.03
CA SER A 441 -12.59 -3.59 -12.30
C SER A 441 -13.88 -3.22 -13.02
N GLU A 442 -14.62 -2.23 -12.50
CA GLU A 442 -15.85 -1.78 -13.13
C GLU A 442 -15.63 -1.22 -14.53
N ARG A 443 -14.50 -0.51 -14.76
CA ARG A 443 -14.23 0.14 -16.04
C ARG A 443 -13.88 -0.87 -17.11
N ASP A 444 -12.95 -1.78 -16.80
CA ASP A 444 -12.51 -2.80 -17.74
C ASP A 444 -13.65 -3.79 -18.04
N SER A 445 -14.47 -4.11 -17.04
CA SER A 445 -15.65 -4.97 -17.23
C SER A 445 -16.66 -4.38 -18.21
N PHE A 446 -17.02 -3.11 -18.02
CA PHE A 446 -17.93 -2.44 -18.96
C PHE A 446 -17.28 -2.20 -20.31
N MET A 447 -15.97 -1.93 -20.37
CA MET A 447 -15.24 -1.81 -21.63
C MET A 447 -15.37 -3.06 -22.48
N MET A 448 -15.11 -4.24 -21.91
CA MET A 448 -15.24 -5.51 -22.64
C MET A 448 -16.63 -5.71 -23.21
N ALA A 449 -17.66 -5.48 -22.39
CA ALA A 449 -19.05 -5.63 -22.77
C ALA A 449 -19.46 -4.64 -23.88
N LEU A 450 -19.08 -3.36 -23.73
CA LEU A 450 -19.38 -2.32 -24.72
C LEU A 450 -18.67 -2.61 -26.05
N LYS A 451 -17.40 -3.02 -26.02
CA LYS A 451 -16.65 -3.39 -27.22
C LYS A 451 -17.26 -4.59 -27.93
N HIS A 452 -17.66 -5.61 -27.17
CA HIS A 452 -18.36 -6.77 -27.72
C HIS A 452 -19.69 -6.41 -28.41
N LEU A 453 -20.45 -5.49 -27.80
CA LEU A 453 -21.71 -5.00 -28.37
C LEU A 453 -21.51 -4.01 -29.54
N GLY A 454 -20.27 -3.66 -29.86
CA GLY A 454 -19.94 -2.72 -30.95
C GLY A 454 -20.09 -1.24 -30.56
N TYR A 455 -20.17 -0.94 -29.27
CA TYR A 455 -20.27 0.42 -28.74
C TYR A 455 -18.89 0.97 -28.35
N SER A 456 -18.81 2.29 -28.24
CA SER A 456 -17.64 2.96 -27.63
C SER A 456 -17.60 2.64 -26.14
N MET A 457 -16.42 2.33 -25.60
CA MET A 457 -16.25 2.16 -24.15
C MET A 457 -16.41 3.49 -23.38
N ASN A 458 -16.40 4.62 -24.10
CA ASN A 458 -16.61 5.97 -23.59
C ASN A 458 -18.05 6.50 -23.84
N THR A 459 -19.01 5.61 -24.15
CA THR A 459 -20.38 6.02 -24.40
C THR A 459 -21.01 6.76 -23.22
N SER A 460 -21.88 7.71 -23.53
CA SER A 460 -22.73 8.39 -22.55
C SER A 460 -24.21 8.00 -22.68
N ASN A 461 -24.52 7.06 -23.58
CA ASN A 461 -25.86 6.55 -23.79
C ASN A 461 -26.19 5.51 -22.70
N LEU A 462 -27.23 5.79 -21.91
CA LEU A 462 -27.64 4.90 -20.82
C LEU A 462 -28.21 3.57 -21.32
N ASP A 463 -28.79 3.54 -22.52
CA ASP A 463 -29.35 2.30 -23.08
C ASP A 463 -28.21 1.33 -23.44
N GLU A 464 -27.15 1.82 -24.09
CA GLU A 464 -25.93 1.05 -24.39
C GLU A 464 -25.27 0.51 -23.11
N ILE A 465 -25.21 1.33 -22.06
CA ILE A 465 -24.67 0.92 -20.75
C ILE A 465 -25.54 -0.16 -20.09
N ASN A 466 -26.87 -0.07 -20.22
CA ASN A 466 -27.78 -1.09 -19.69
C ASN A 466 -27.66 -2.40 -20.48
N GLU A 467 -27.48 -2.36 -21.80
CA GLU A 467 -27.20 -3.56 -22.61
C GLU A 467 -25.88 -4.22 -22.19
N ALA A 468 -24.82 -3.44 -21.98
CA ALA A 468 -23.55 -3.93 -21.46
C ALA A 468 -23.71 -4.55 -20.05
N TYR A 469 -24.53 -3.95 -19.20
CA TYR A 469 -24.85 -4.50 -17.88
C TYR A 469 -25.55 -5.87 -17.97
N GLU A 470 -26.54 -6.03 -18.85
CA GLU A 470 -27.21 -7.33 -19.04
C GLU A 470 -26.24 -8.38 -19.61
N TRP A 471 -25.39 -7.99 -20.57
CA TRP A 471 -24.33 -8.86 -21.09
C TRP A 471 -23.37 -9.35 -19.98
N LEU A 472 -22.98 -8.45 -19.07
CA LEU A 472 -22.15 -8.76 -17.90
C LEU A 472 -22.87 -9.63 -16.86
N ARG A 473 -24.21 -9.60 -16.80
CA ARG A 473 -24.95 -10.57 -15.99
C ARG A 473 -24.94 -11.94 -16.63
N ASP A 474 -25.05 -11.99 -17.95
CA ASP A 474 -25.15 -13.25 -18.70
C ASP A 474 -23.83 -14.04 -18.70
N ILE A 475 -22.66 -13.39 -18.65
CA ILE A 475 -21.37 -14.11 -18.49
C ILE A 475 -21.35 -14.96 -17.21
N ARG A 476 -22.17 -14.65 -16.19
CA ARG A 476 -22.26 -15.46 -14.97
C ARG A 476 -22.76 -16.88 -15.21
N ALA A 477 -23.49 -17.13 -16.30
CA ALA A 477 -23.92 -18.48 -16.65
C ALA A 477 -22.75 -19.47 -16.83
N ASN A 478 -21.55 -18.94 -17.10
CA ASN A 478 -20.31 -19.67 -17.27
C ASN A 478 -19.44 -19.73 -16.01
N ASP A 479 -19.96 -19.37 -14.84
CA ASP A 479 -19.26 -19.44 -13.56
C ASP A 479 -17.84 -18.78 -13.57
N PRO A 480 -17.69 -17.53 -14.06
CA PRO A 480 -16.43 -16.82 -14.01
C PRO A 480 -16.05 -16.50 -12.56
N VAL A 481 -14.74 -16.43 -12.29
CA VAL A 481 -14.23 -15.96 -11.00
C VAL A 481 -13.70 -14.54 -11.18
N PHE A 482 -14.26 -13.61 -10.42
CA PHE A 482 -13.81 -12.21 -10.39
C PHE A 482 -12.62 -12.10 -9.45
N VAL A 483 -11.48 -11.64 -9.96
CA VAL A 483 -10.20 -11.56 -9.25
C VAL A 483 -9.49 -10.27 -9.61
N THR A 484 -8.54 -9.84 -8.79
CA THR A 484 -7.63 -8.74 -9.10
C THR A 484 -6.29 -9.34 -9.50
N ASP A 485 -5.23 -9.08 -8.75
CA ASP A 485 -3.87 -9.53 -9.06
C ASP A 485 -3.69 -11.04 -8.89
N GLU A 486 -4.63 -11.74 -8.22
CA GLU A 486 -4.65 -13.20 -8.12
C GLU A 486 -4.74 -13.89 -9.49
N VAL A 487 -5.21 -13.17 -10.52
CA VAL A 487 -5.25 -13.65 -11.91
C VAL A 487 -3.86 -14.05 -12.41
N ILE A 488 -2.80 -13.36 -11.97
CA ILE A 488 -1.44 -13.56 -12.45
C ILE A 488 -0.96 -14.97 -12.05
N ASP A 489 -0.96 -15.26 -10.75
CA ASP A 489 -0.57 -16.59 -10.23
C ASP A 489 -1.52 -17.69 -10.71
N GLY A 490 -2.83 -17.41 -10.75
CA GLY A 490 -3.83 -18.36 -11.21
C GLY A 490 -3.59 -18.80 -12.65
N MET A 491 -3.22 -17.86 -13.53
CA MET A 491 -2.85 -18.17 -14.92
C MET A 491 -1.47 -18.82 -15.03
N ILE A 492 -0.46 -18.38 -14.29
CA ILE A 492 0.85 -19.04 -14.26
C ILE A 492 0.71 -20.52 -13.87
N ASN A 493 -0.10 -20.83 -12.86
CA ASN A 493 -0.36 -22.20 -12.40
C ASN A 493 -1.35 -22.98 -13.29
N GLY A 494 -1.99 -22.33 -14.26
CA GLY A 494 -2.96 -22.95 -15.15
C GLY A 494 -4.27 -23.36 -14.47
N GLU A 495 -4.68 -22.63 -13.43
CA GLU A 495 -5.94 -22.85 -12.69
C GLU A 495 -7.16 -22.58 -13.57
N LYS A 496 -7.05 -21.57 -14.43
CA LYS A 496 -8.02 -21.20 -15.46
C LYS A 496 -7.32 -21.13 -16.81
N ASP A 497 -8.13 -21.07 -17.86
CA ASP A 497 -7.63 -21.15 -19.23
C ASP A 497 -7.89 -19.88 -20.02
N ILE A 498 -8.73 -18.97 -19.52
CA ILE A 498 -9.01 -17.65 -20.09
C ILE A 498 -9.01 -16.63 -18.97
N ALA A 499 -8.38 -15.48 -19.18
CA ALA A 499 -8.42 -14.33 -18.31
C ALA A 499 -8.38 -13.04 -19.13
N VAL A 500 -8.98 -11.97 -18.62
CA VAL A 500 -8.74 -10.62 -19.15
C VAL A 500 -7.80 -9.90 -18.21
N VAL A 501 -6.69 -9.41 -18.76
CA VAL A 501 -5.55 -8.86 -18.01
C VAL A 501 -4.91 -7.69 -18.75
N TYR A 502 -4.16 -6.88 -18.02
CA TYR A 502 -3.28 -5.87 -18.61
C TYR A 502 -2.10 -6.51 -19.33
N SER A 503 -1.63 -5.83 -20.38
CA SER A 503 -0.59 -6.32 -21.28
C SER A 503 0.73 -6.60 -20.56
N GLY A 504 1.17 -5.76 -19.62
CA GLY A 504 2.38 -6.01 -18.83
C GLY A 504 2.26 -7.21 -17.89
N ASP A 505 1.08 -7.43 -17.27
CA ASP A 505 0.84 -8.63 -16.47
C ASP A 505 0.83 -9.87 -17.37
N ALA A 506 0.30 -9.75 -18.58
CA ALA A 506 0.35 -10.81 -19.58
C ALA A 506 1.78 -11.15 -20.00
N THR A 507 2.65 -10.16 -20.20
CA THR A 507 4.08 -10.36 -20.47
C THR A 507 4.71 -11.20 -19.37
N TYR A 508 4.49 -10.83 -18.10
CA TYR A 508 5.02 -11.57 -16.96
C TYR A 508 4.49 -13.02 -16.90
N ILE A 509 3.18 -13.23 -17.09
CA ILE A 509 2.58 -14.57 -17.11
C ILE A 509 3.17 -15.44 -18.23
N GLN A 510 3.40 -14.88 -19.43
CA GLN A 510 3.98 -15.62 -20.55
C GLN A 510 5.45 -16.02 -20.30
N MET A 511 6.22 -15.17 -19.60
CA MET A 511 7.59 -15.51 -19.20
C MET A 511 7.64 -16.70 -18.24
N GLU A 512 6.69 -16.78 -17.31
CA GLU A 512 6.64 -17.85 -16.29
C GLU A 512 5.91 -19.12 -16.78
N ASN A 513 4.97 -18.99 -17.73
CA ASN A 513 4.22 -20.11 -18.30
C ASN A 513 4.16 -20.06 -19.84
N PRO A 514 4.98 -20.88 -20.54
CA PRO A 514 5.07 -20.84 -22.01
C PRO A 514 3.82 -21.39 -22.72
N ASN A 515 2.85 -21.97 -22.00
CA ASN A 515 1.57 -22.40 -22.56
C ASN A 515 0.56 -21.25 -22.70
N MET A 516 0.88 -20.08 -22.16
CA MET A 516 0.01 -18.92 -22.21
C MET A 516 0.31 -18.05 -23.45
N ALA A 517 -0.75 -17.45 -23.99
CA ALA A 517 -0.72 -16.55 -25.12
C ALA A 517 -1.68 -15.39 -24.88
N TYR A 518 -1.40 -14.24 -25.50
CA TYR A 518 -2.16 -13.00 -25.35
C TYR A 518 -2.82 -12.62 -26.67
N TYR A 519 -4.07 -12.17 -26.60
CA TYR A 519 -4.88 -11.82 -27.76
C TYR A 519 -5.62 -10.50 -27.54
N GLU A 520 -5.51 -9.57 -28.49
CA GLU A 520 -6.25 -8.32 -28.52
C GLU A 520 -7.47 -8.42 -29.46
N PRO A 521 -8.71 -8.35 -28.96
CA PRO A 521 -9.91 -8.56 -29.78
C PRO A 521 -10.07 -7.60 -30.96
N LEU A 522 -10.52 -8.09 -32.12
CA LEU A 522 -10.75 -7.28 -33.34
C LEU A 522 -11.94 -6.30 -33.26
N GLU A 523 -12.76 -6.43 -32.22
CA GLU A 523 -13.85 -5.49 -31.91
C GLU A 523 -13.35 -4.20 -31.22
N GLY A 524 -12.07 -4.16 -30.84
CA GLY A 524 -11.45 -3.05 -30.13
C GLY A 524 -11.18 -3.40 -28.67
N THR A 525 -10.23 -2.70 -28.05
CA THR A 525 -9.92 -2.84 -26.63
C THR A 525 -9.52 -1.48 -26.04
N ASN A 526 -9.17 -1.47 -24.76
CA ASN A 526 -8.55 -0.31 -24.13
C ASN A 526 -7.04 -0.31 -24.41
N ILE A 527 -6.57 0.83 -24.92
CA ILE A 527 -5.16 1.25 -24.85
C ILE A 527 -5.10 2.30 -23.75
N TRP A 528 -4.15 2.18 -22.84
CA TRP A 528 -4.03 3.07 -21.70
C TRP A 528 -2.61 3.61 -21.62
N SER A 529 -2.48 4.80 -21.05
CA SER A 529 -1.18 5.42 -20.78
C SER A 529 -1.18 6.02 -19.39
N ASP A 530 -0.20 5.61 -18.60
CA ASP A 530 0.13 6.28 -17.35
C ASP A 530 1.22 7.29 -17.61
N ALA A 531 1.05 8.50 -17.10
CA ALA A 531 1.97 9.60 -17.35
C ALA A 531 2.35 10.31 -16.06
N MET A 532 3.59 10.79 -16.01
CA MET A 532 4.08 11.65 -14.94
C MET A 532 3.48 13.04 -15.09
N VAL A 533 2.90 13.55 -14.00
CA VAL A 533 2.31 14.90 -13.93
C VAL A 533 2.81 15.64 -12.69
N ILE A 534 2.79 16.97 -12.74
CA ILE A 534 3.15 17.84 -11.61
C ILE A 534 1.88 18.47 -11.03
N PRO A 535 1.50 18.15 -9.78
CA PRO A 535 0.38 18.79 -9.10
C PRO A 535 0.63 20.28 -8.84
N LYS A 536 -0.42 21.10 -8.79
CA LYS A 536 -0.30 22.54 -8.45
C LYS A 536 0.25 22.81 -7.06
N ASN A 537 0.07 21.87 -6.13
CA ASN A 537 0.58 22.00 -4.77
C ASN A 537 2.01 21.47 -4.62
N SER A 538 2.69 21.07 -5.71
CA SER A 538 4.11 20.71 -5.71
C SER A 538 4.96 21.80 -5.05
N ALA A 539 5.82 21.39 -4.12
CA ALA A 539 6.78 22.26 -3.46
C ALA A 539 8.10 22.35 -4.24
N CYS A 540 8.32 21.40 -5.16
CA CYS A 540 9.58 21.18 -5.87
C CYS A 540 9.40 20.97 -7.39
N PRO A 541 8.77 21.90 -8.13
CA PRO A 541 8.44 21.67 -9.55
C PRO A 541 9.67 21.48 -10.44
N LEU A 542 10.77 22.21 -10.22
CA LEU A 542 11.99 22.06 -11.04
C LEU A 542 12.68 20.70 -10.84
N LEU A 543 12.69 20.20 -9.59
CA LEU A 543 13.22 18.87 -9.31
C LEU A 543 12.30 17.77 -9.85
N ALA A 544 10.98 18.01 -9.87
CA ALA A 544 10.01 17.13 -10.49
C ALA A 544 10.23 17.02 -12.01
N GLU A 545 10.49 18.13 -12.71
CA GLU A 545 10.86 18.12 -14.13
C GLU A 545 12.16 17.34 -14.38
N ALA A 546 13.18 17.52 -13.53
CA ALA A 546 14.42 16.74 -13.61
C ALA A 546 14.20 15.24 -13.36
N TYR A 547 13.26 14.87 -12.50
CA TYR A 547 12.85 13.48 -12.27
C TYR A 547 12.12 12.89 -13.48
N ILE A 548 11.24 13.67 -14.11
CA ILE A 548 10.54 13.28 -15.33
C ILE A 548 11.56 13.02 -16.45
N ASP A 549 12.45 13.97 -16.73
CA ASP A 549 13.51 13.83 -17.74
C ASP A 549 14.44 12.64 -17.47
N PHE A 550 14.75 12.39 -16.19
CA PHE A 550 15.57 11.24 -15.78
C PHE A 550 14.91 9.89 -16.09
N ASN A 551 13.60 9.77 -15.94
CA ASN A 551 12.89 8.51 -16.25
C ASN A 551 12.75 8.28 -17.76
N LEU A 552 12.95 9.31 -18.59
CA LEU A 552 12.99 9.19 -20.04
C LEU A 552 14.39 8.88 -20.60
N ASP A 553 15.43 8.92 -19.76
CA ASP A 553 16.78 8.48 -20.16
C ASP A 553 16.74 7.03 -20.63
N GLU A 554 17.28 6.73 -21.82
CA GLU A 554 17.14 5.43 -22.47
C GLU A 554 17.59 4.27 -21.57
N THR A 555 18.67 4.45 -20.79
CA THR A 555 19.17 3.39 -19.90
C THR A 555 18.21 3.16 -18.75
N ILE A 556 17.69 4.23 -18.15
CA ILE A 556 16.75 4.15 -17.03
C ILE A 556 15.41 3.59 -17.49
N ALA A 557 14.88 4.05 -18.62
CA ALA A 557 13.65 3.57 -19.21
C ALA A 557 13.75 2.08 -19.60
N TYR A 558 14.89 1.65 -20.15
CA TYR A 558 15.16 0.23 -20.44
C TYR A 558 15.13 -0.61 -19.17
N GLU A 559 15.92 -0.25 -18.15
CA GLU A 559 15.97 -1.00 -16.89
C GLU A 559 14.61 -1.06 -16.18
N ASN A 560 13.86 0.04 -16.18
CA ASN A 560 12.50 0.10 -15.64
C ASN A 560 11.58 -0.87 -16.40
N SER A 561 11.57 -0.79 -17.73
CA SER A 561 10.66 -1.56 -18.58
C SER A 561 11.00 -3.06 -18.58
N GLU A 562 12.28 -3.42 -18.63
CA GLU A 562 12.76 -4.81 -18.53
C GLU A 562 12.38 -5.44 -17.19
N TYR A 563 12.57 -4.70 -16.10
CA TYR A 563 12.28 -5.21 -14.75
C TYR A 563 10.78 -5.41 -14.49
N ILE A 564 9.97 -4.45 -14.96
CA ILE A 564 8.54 -4.35 -14.68
C ILE A 564 7.69 -5.12 -15.70
N GLY A 565 8.17 -5.25 -16.94
CA GLY A 565 7.48 -5.94 -18.04
C GLY A 565 6.42 -5.12 -18.77
N TYR A 566 6.26 -3.84 -18.41
CA TYR A 566 5.33 -2.91 -19.07
C TYR A 566 6.02 -2.11 -20.17
N THR A 567 5.28 -1.79 -21.23
CA THR A 567 5.81 -1.15 -22.44
C THR A 567 6.36 0.24 -22.13
N SER A 568 7.65 0.44 -22.39
CA SER A 568 8.28 1.75 -22.29
C SER A 568 7.58 2.80 -23.15
N SER A 569 7.58 4.05 -22.70
CA SER A 569 7.17 5.21 -23.51
C SER A 569 8.28 5.71 -24.46
N VAL A 570 9.52 5.23 -24.30
CA VAL A 570 10.69 5.66 -25.11
C VAL A 570 10.87 4.73 -26.31
N GLN A 571 10.90 5.28 -27.52
CA GLN A 571 10.84 4.48 -28.76
C GLN A 571 12.04 3.54 -28.95
N SER A 572 13.27 4.02 -28.73
CA SER A 572 14.49 3.20 -28.86
C SER A 572 14.48 2.01 -27.89
N VAL A 573 13.98 2.23 -26.67
CA VAL A 573 13.82 1.18 -25.65
C VAL A 573 12.77 0.15 -26.06
N ILE A 574 11.65 0.58 -26.66
CA ILE A 574 10.65 -0.35 -27.21
C ILE A 574 11.33 -1.25 -28.26
N ASP A 575 12.03 -0.64 -29.22
CA ASP A 575 12.67 -1.34 -30.34
C ASP A 575 13.71 -2.36 -29.86
N ASP A 576 14.52 -2.01 -28.85
CA ASP A 576 15.52 -2.91 -28.25
C ASP A 576 14.86 -4.09 -27.52
N LEU A 577 13.84 -3.83 -26.72
CA LEU A 577 13.17 -4.87 -25.92
C LEU A 577 12.39 -5.86 -26.78
N ILE A 578 11.74 -5.41 -27.86
CA ILE A 578 11.08 -6.32 -28.83
C ILE A 578 12.08 -7.05 -29.73
N ALA A 579 13.32 -6.59 -29.82
CA ALA A 579 14.38 -7.32 -30.52
C ALA A 579 15.10 -8.32 -29.61
N GLY A 580 15.10 -8.06 -28.29
CA GLY A 580 15.79 -8.82 -27.25
C GLY A 580 14.85 -9.63 -26.36
N GLU A 581 14.73 -9.20 -25.09
CA GLU A 581 14.09 -9.97 -24.01
C GLU A 581 12.61 -10.34 -24.30
N PHE A 582 11.88 -9.47 -25.00
CA PHE A 582 10.44 -9.62 -25.25
C PHE A 582 10.09 -9.99 -26.70
N LYS A 583 11.05 -10.46 -27.50
CA LYS A 583 10.90 -10.71 -28.94
C LYS A 583 9.73 -11.60 -29.35
N ASP A 584 9.39 -12.60 -28.54
CA ASP A 584 8.31 -13.56 -28.82
C ASP A 584 7.08 -13.33 -27.93
N LEU A 585 6.97 -12.16 -27.29
CA LEU A 585 5.91 -11.81 -26.36
C LEU A 585 5.04 -10.68 -26.95
N PRO A 586 3.98 -11.02 -27.73
CA PRO A 586 3.11 -10.01 -28.33
C PRO A 586 2.33 -9.19 -27.30
N SER A 587 2.28 -9.61 -26.04
CA SER A 587 1.71 -8.80 -24.95
C SER A 587 2.54 -7.58 -24.59
N TYR A 588 3.84 -7.56 -24.89
CA TYR A 588 4.69 -6.45 -24.49
C TYR A 588 4.47 -5.21 -25.36
N LEU A 589 4.14 -5.35 -26.65
CA LEU A 589 3.89 -4.21 -27.53
C LEU A 589 2.40 -4.15 -27.90
N PRO A 590 1.64 -3.20 -27.33
CA PRO A 590 0.24 -2.97 -27.70
C PRO A 590 0.11 -2.66 -29.19
N ARG A 591 -0.99 -3.09 -29.81
CA ARG A 591 -1.30 -2.61 -31.16
C ARG A 591 -1.55 -1.10 -31.13
N SER A 592 -1.12 -0.42 -32.19
CA SER A 592 -1.26 1.02 -32.32
C SER A 592 -1.90 1.39 -33.65
N GLY A 593 -2.58 2.54 -33.69
CA GLY A 593 -3.25 3.04 -34.89
C GLY A 593 -4.46 2.23 -35.34
N TYR A 594 -5.08 1.45 -34.45
CA TYR A 594 -6.28 0.68 -34.75
C TYR A 594 -7.54 1.45 -34.35
N ASP A 595 -8.38 1.83 -35.32
CA ASP A 595 -9.51 2.77 -35.13
C ASP A 595 -10.55 2.35 -34.08
N LYS A 596 -10.62 1.06 -33.73
CA LYS A 596 -11.56 0.56 -32.72
C LYS A 596 -11.01 0.57 -31.31
N ASP A 597 -9.71 0.78 -31.15
CA ASP A 597 -9.11 0.93 -29.83
C ASP A 597 -9.35 2.32 -29.29
N GLU A 598 -9.57 2.37 -27.98
CA GLU A 598 -9.91 3.62 -27.31
C GLU A 598 -9.09 3.78 -26.03
N ILE A 599 -8.93 5.03 -25.62
CA ILE A 599 -8.40 5.44 -24.31
C ILE A 599 -9.57 5.89 -23.44
N PHE A 600 -9.56 5.61 -22.14
CA PHE A 600 -10.65 6.03 -21.27
C PHE A 600 -10.76 7.55 -21.21
N LYS A 601 -12.00 8.05 -21.25
CA LYS A 601 -12.33 9.46 -21.05
C LYS A 601 -13.05 9.64 -19.73
N TYR A 602 -12.76 10.74 -19.06
CA TYR A 602 -13.38 11.05 -17.79
C TYR A 602 -14.80 11.60 -17.97
N ASN A 603 -15.78 10.87 -17.42
CA ASN A 603 -17.16 11.34 -17.29
C ASN A 603 -17.72 11.02 -15.89
N PRO A 604 -17.87 12.01 -15.00
CA PRO A 604 -18.26 11.77 -13.61
C PRO A 604 -19.67 11.21 -13.46
N LYS A 605 -20.59 11.55 -14.38
CA LYS A 605 -21.98 11.07 -14.35
C LYS A 605 -22.04 9.60 -14.71
N ILE A 606 -21.41 9.24 -15.82
CA ILE A 606 -21.39 7.86 -16.32
C ILE A 606 -20.63 6.94 -15.38
N ARG A 607 -19.49 7.41 -14.84
CA ARG A 607 -18.73 6.68 -13.83
C ARG A 607 -19.59 6.24 -12.64
N LYS A 608 -20.43 7.13 -12.12
CA LYS A 608 -21.33 6.80 -11.00
C LYS A 608 -22.34 5.71 -11.38
N VAL A 609 -22.92 5.82 -12.57
CA VAL A 609 -23.88 4.82 -13.09
C VAL A 609 -23.21 3.45 -13.24
N ILE A 610 -22.04 3.40 -13.87
CA ILE A 610 -21.24 2.16 -14.02
C ILE A 610 -20.93 1.54 -12.66
N SER A 611 -20.51 2.33 -11.67
CA SER A 611 -20.21 1.85 -10.32
C SER A 611 -21.44 1.23 -9.64
N GLU A 612 -22.61 1.88 -9.73
CA GLU A 612 -23.87 1.36 -9.18
C GLU A 612 -24.31 0.06 -9.87
N LEU A 613 -24.13 -0.05 -11.19
CA LEU A 613 -24.46 -1.26 -11.96
C LEU A 613 -23.47 -2.39 -11.68
N TRP A 614 -22.17 -2.10 -11.56
CA TRP A 614 -21.14 -3.10 -11.26
C TRP A 614 -21.38 -3.80 -9.93
N VAL A 615 -21.78 -3.05 -8.90
CA VAL A 615 -22.18 -3.64 -7.60
C VAL A 615 -23.34 -4.63 -7.78
N LYS A 616 -24.30 -4.34 -8.67
CA LYS A 616 -25.40 -5.26 -8.99
C LYS A 616 -24.95 -6.45 -9.83
N VAL A 617 -23.99 -6.28 -10.73
CA VAL A 617 -23.37 -7.41 -11.44
C VAL A 617 -22.73 -8.33 -10.41
N LYS A 618 -22.03 -7.80 -9.39
CA LYS A 618 -21.38 -8.59 -8.34
C LYS A 618 -22.33 -9.21 -7.32
N ALA A 619 -23.48 -8.58 -7.06
CA ALA A 619 -24.52 -9.12 -6.20
C ALA A 619 -25.19 -10.33 -6.88
N LYS A 620 -25.36 -11.43 -6.11
CA LYS A 620 -25.99 -12.66 -6.59
C LYS A 620 -27.48 -12.52 -6.82
#